data_AF-A0A7C0YCD5-F1
#
_entry.id   AF-A0A7C0YCD5-F1
#
_cell.length_a   1.000
_cell.length_b   1.000
_cell.length_c   1.000
_cell.angle_alpha   90.00
_cell.angle_beta   90.00
_cell.angle_gamma   90.00
#
_symmetry.space_group_name_H-M   'P 1'
#
loop_
_entity.id
_entity.type
_entity.pdbx_description
1 polymer ?
#
loop_
_entity_poly.entity_id
_entity_poly.type
_entity_poly.pdbx_seq_one_letter_code
_entity_poly.pdbx_strand_id
1 'polypeptide(L)'
;MSLAEHLPVLVVAVPLLAAFITPLLKRHSLLRNLWVLLSLGVTELMVLLLGFRLDSEGLQVYTLGAVIPSLTSPEGFPVRIILEVDGMSFFIALASVSIVLAAAIYSVWFMKKYRNLERYYSLLLLMLTGMKEEKK
;
A
#
# COMPACT_ATOMS: atom_id res chain seq x y z
N MET A 1 -2.37 -9.05 20.17
CA MET A 1 -2.02 -8.21 19.00
C MET A 1 -1.72 -9.16 17.85
N SER A 2 -2.74 -9.43 17.04
CA SER A 2 -2.61 -10.26 15.85
C SER A 2 -2.07 -9.41 14.70
N LEU A 3 -1.32 -10.01 13.75
CA LEU A 3 -0.89 -9.32 12.53
C LEU A 3 -2.08 -8.73 11.76
N ALA A 4 -3.25 -9.35 11.94
CA ALA A 4 -4.48 -8.92 11.32
C ALA A 4 -4.87 -7.47 11.68
N GLU A 5 -4.68 -7.06 12.94
CA GLU A 5 -5.04 -5.72 13.45
C GLU A 5 -4.29 -4.59 12.74
N HIS A 6 -3.13 -4.88 12.16
CA HIS A 6 -2.29 -3.90 11.48
C HIS A 6 -2.53 -3.85 9.96
N LEU A 7 -3.46 -4.63 9.40
CA LEU A 7 -3.71 -4.66 7.95
C LEU A 7 -3.88 -3.26 7.31
N PRO A 8 -4.69 -2.34 7.88
CA PRO A 8 -4.88 -1.01 7.30
C PRO A 8 -3.58 -0.24 7.09
N VAL A 9 -2.66 -0.31 8.07
CA VAL A 9 -1.36 0.36 7.95
C VAL A 9 -0.41 -0.37 7.01
N LEU A 10 -0.44 -1.71 6.96
CA LEU A 10 0.44 -2.46 6.06
C LEU A 10 0.13 -2.22 4.57
N VAL A 11 -1.15 -2.01 4.21
CA VAL A 11 -1.56 -1.67 2.84
C VAL A 11 -0.91 -0.39 2.32
N VAL A 12 -0.55 0.54 3.22
CA VAL A 12 0.16 1.79 2.91
C VAL A 12 1.67 1.60 3.04
N ALA A 13 2.12 0.97 4.13
CA ALA A 13 3.55 0.86 4.46
C ALA A 13 4.34 0.01 3.47
N VAL A 14 3.76 -1.09 2.95
CA VAL A 14 4.44 -2.01 2.02
C VAL A 14 4.84 -1.32 0.71
N PRO A 15 3.92 -0.69 -0.07
CA PRO A 15 4.31 -0.02 -1.30
C PRO A 15 5.20 1.21 -1.05
N LEU A 16 5.06 1.89 0.09
CA LEU A 16 5.93 3.00 0.49
C LEU A 16 7.38 2.55 0.73
N LEU A 17 7.55 1.47 1.50
CA LEU A 17 8.86 0.87 1.75
C LEU A 17 9.47 0.36 0.44
N ALA A 18 8.67 -0.28 -0.41
CA ALA A 18 9.11 -0.74 -1.71
C ALA A 18 9.57 0.43 -2.62
N ALA A 19 8.89 1.58 -2.55
CA ALA A 19 9.28 2.77 -3.29
C ALA A 19 10.65 3.29 -2.89
N PHE A 20 10.98 3.32 -1.58
CA PHE A 20 12.29 3.77 -1.12
C PHE A 20 13.43 2.78 -1.39
N ILE A 21 13.12 1.48 -1.48
CA ILE A 21 14.11 0.44 -1.80
C ILE A 21 14.41 0.39 -3.29
N THR A 22 13.42 0.69 -4.15
CA THR A 22 13.54 0.60 -5.62
C THR A 22 14.77 1.32 -6.22
N PRO A 23 15.15 2.55 -5.81
CA PRO A 23 16.36 3.24 -6.27
C PRO A 23 17.66 2.51 -5.95
N LEU A 24 17.70 1.72 -4.87
CA LEU A 24 18.88 0.94 -4.47
C LEU A 24 19.14 -0.23 -5.43
N LEU A 25 18.08 -0.74 -6.08
CA LEU A 25 18.16 -1.86 -7.04
C LEU A 25 18.51 -1.42 -8.47
N LYS A 26 18.99 -0.19 -8.67
CA LYS A 26 19.34 0.36 -10.00
C LYS A 26 20.28 -0.51 -10.84
N ARG A 27 21.12 -1.32 -10.19
CA ARG A 27 22.15 -2.13 -10.85
C ARG A 27 21.59 -3.37 -11.58
N HIS A 28 20.47 -3.92 -11.10
CA HIS A 28 19.92 -5.18 -11.62
C HIS A 28 18.44 -4.98 -12.00
N SER A 29 18.19 -4.79 -13.31
CA SER A 29 16.85 -4.56 -13.85
C SER A 29 15.86 -5.68 -13.55
N LEU A 30 16.31 -6.94 -13.61
CA LEU A 30 15.51 -8.12 -13.25
C LEU A 30 15.09 -8.08 -11.78
N LEU A 31 16.05 -7.83 -10.88
CA LEU A 31 15.80 -7.80 -9.45
C LEU A 31 14.86 -6.65 -9.06
N ARG A 32 15.04 -5.48 -9.67
CA ARG A 32 14.14 -4.33 -9.50
C ARG A 32 12.72 -4.64 -9.98
N ASN A 33 12.57 -5.19 -11.18
CA ASN A 33 11.24 -5.49 -11.72
C ASN A 33 10.53 -6.55 -10.87
N LEU A 34 11.26 -7.59 -10.44
CA LEU A 34 10.73 -8.60 -9.53
C LEU A 34 10.32 -7.99 -8.19
N TRP A 35 11.14 -7.10 -7.62
CA TRP A 35 10.85 -6.39 -6.37
C TRP A 35 9.56 -5.58 -6.46
N VAL A 36 9.39 -4.80 -7.53
CA VAL A 36 8.18 -3.98 -7.74
C VAL A 36 6.95 -4.86 -7.89
N LEU A 37 7.00 -5.87 -8.77
CA LEU A 37 5.86 -6.78 -8.98
C LEU A 37 5.48 -7.55 -7.71
N LEU A 38 6.48 -8.03 -6.97
CA LEU A 38 6.27 -8.71 -5.71
C LEU A 38 5.66 -7.78 -4.66
N SER A 39 6.14 -6.54 -4.55
CA SER A 39 5.56 -5.56 -3.62
C SER A 39 4.10 -5.23 -3.95
N LEU A 40 3.77 -5.09 -5.24
CA LEU A 40 2.40 -4.84 -5.70
C LEU A 40 1.49 -6.04 -5.46
N GLY A 41 1.96 -7.26 -5.75
CA GLY A 41 1.21 -8.50 -5.49
C GLY A 41 0.96 -8.73 -4.00
N VAL A 42 1.95 -8.48 -3.14
CA VAL A 42 1.78 -8.52 -1.68
C VAL A 42 0.77 -7.47 -1.22
N THR A 43 0.85 -6.26 -1.79
CA THR A 43 -0.11 -5.18 -1.47
C THR A 43 -1.53 -5.56 -1.89
N GLU A 44 -1.71 -6.17 -3.06
CA GLU A 44 -3.03 -6.64 -3.54
C GLU A 44 -3.59 -7.72 -2.64
N LEU A 45 -2.77 -8.69 -2.26
CA LEU A 45 -3.16 -9.74 -1.31
C LEU A 45 -3.61 -9.15 0.03
N MET A 46 -2.90 -8.13 0.54
CA MET A 46 -3.29 -7.46 1.78
C MET A 46 -4.62 -6.73 1.66
N VAL A 47 -4.89 -6.09 0.53
CA VAL A 47 -6.19 -5.46 0.29
C VAL A 47 -7.29 -6.52 0.25
N LEU A 48 -7.08 -7.66 -0.42
CA LEU A 48 -8.05 -8.76 -0.45
C LEU A 48 -8.33 -9.33 0.95
N LEU A 49 -7.30 -9.54 1.77
CA LEU A 49 -7.44 -9.95 3.17
C LEU A 49 -8.23 -8.93 4.00
N LEU A 50 -8.04 -7.64 3.72
CA LEU A 50 -8.80 -6.57 4.35
C LEU A 50 -10.28 -6.65 3.96
N GLY A 51 -10.57 -6.96 2.69
CA GLY A 51 -11.94 -7.21 2.20
C GLY A 51 -12.64 -8.35 2.92
N PHE A 52 -11.97 -9.50 3.11
CA PHE A 52 -12.52 -10.61 3.90
C PHE A 52 -12.84 -10.19 5.33
N ARG A 53 -12.00 -9.35 5.93
CA ARG A 53 -12.19 -8.88 7.30
C ARG A 53 -13.34 -7.88 7.43
N LEU A 54 -13.52 -7.01 6.44
CA LEU A 54 -14.66 -6.08 6.38
C LEU A 54 -15.99 -6.84 6.36
N ASP A 55 -16.06 -7.97 5.64
CA ASP A 55 -17.27 -8.79 5.58
C ASP A 55 -17.59 -9.45 6.94
N SER A 56 -16.56 -9.87 7.70
CA SER A 56 -16.75 -10.53 8.99
C SER A 56 -16.92 -9.60 10.19
N GLU A 57 -16.19 -8.48 10.23
CA GLU A 57 -16.08 -7.61 11.42
C GLU A 57 -16.62 -6.19 11.19
N GLY A 58 -16.98 -5.84 9.95
CA GLY A 58 -17.40 -4.48 9.59
C GLY A 58 -16.23 -3.50 9.57
N LEU A 59 -16.52 -2.23 9.87
CA LEU A 59 -15.60 -1.10 9.78
C LEU A 59 -14.26 -1.37 10.47
N GLN A 60 -13.16 -1.18 9.73
CA GLN A 60 -11.80 -1.35 10.26
C GLN A 60 -11.20 0.01 10.59
N VAL A 61 -10.83 0.22 11.85
CA VAL A 61 -10.22 1.47 12.33
C VAL A 61 -8.85 1.19 12.93
N TYR A 62 -7.85 1.96 12.48
CA TYR A 62 -6.48 1.84 12.95
C TYR A 62 -5.88 3.20 13.31
N THR A 63 -5.59 3.39 14.59
CA THR A 63 -4.99 4.61 15.12
C THR A 63 -3.48 4.45 15.26
N LEU A 64 -2.73 5.23 14.48
CA LEU A 64 -1.27 5.25 14.56
C LEU A 64 -0.80 5.88 15.89
N GLY A 65 0.11 5.19 16.58
CA GLY A 65 0.71 5.67 17.83
C GLY A 65 -0.15 5.44 19.08
N ALA A 66 -1.31 4.76 18.97
CA ALA A 66 -2.12 4.36 20.11
C ALA A 66 -1.61 3.06 20.75
N VAL A 67 -1.79 2.92 22.07
CA VAL A 67 -1.50 1.66 22.80
C VAL A 67 -2.39 0.52 22.29
N ILE A 68 -3.64 0.84 21.96
CA ILE A 68 -4.59 -0.07 21.31
C ILE A 68 -4.99 0.56 19.97
N PRO A 69 -4.82 -0.11 18.83
CA PRO A 69 -5.11 0.45 17.51
C PRO A 69 -6.56 0.94 17.33
N SER A 70 -7.52 0.33 18.03
CA SER A 70 -8.95 0.71 17.98
C SER A 70 -9.31 1.92 18.85
N LEU A 71 -8.40 2.42 19.70
CA LEU A 71 -8.64 3.60 20.53
C LEU A 71 -8.47 4.89 19.70
N THR A 72 -9.58 5.43 19.25
CA THR A 72 -9.65 6.72 18.52
C THR A 72 -9.56 7.94 19.45
N SER A 73 -9.88 7.79 20.74
CA SER A 73 -9.86 8.89 21.71
C SER A 73 -8.45 9.10 22.28
N PRO A 74 -7.85 10.30 22.15
CA PRO A 74 -6.56 10.60 22.74
C PRO A 74 -6.69 10.89 24.24
N GLU A 75 -6.04 10.10 25.09
CA GLU A 75 -5.58 10.61 26.38
C GLU A 75 -4.36 11.51 26.11
N GLY A 76 -4.59 12.81 25.88
CA GLY A 76 -3.53 13.80 25.65
C GLY A 76 -3.53 14.44 24.25
N PHE A 77 -2.34 14.55 23.61
CA PHE A 77 -2.13 15.35 22.39
C PHE A 77 -3.21 15.09 21.31
N PRO A 78 -3.91 16.14 20.83
CA PRO A 78 -5.21 16.00 20.16
C PRO A 78 -5.14 15.63 18.67
N VAL A 79 -3.98 15.24 18.13
CA VAL A 79 -3.82 14.91 16.70
C VAL A 79 -3.24 13.50 16.56
N ARG A 80 -4.06 12.58 16.06
CA ARG A 80 -3.66 11.21 15.69
C ARG A 80 -4.04 10.92 14.24
N ILE A 81 -3.24 10.10 13.56
CA ILE A 81 -3.59 9.59 12.23
C ILE A 81 -4.47 8.36 12.45
N ILE A 82 -5.74 8.48 12.09
CA ILE A 82 -6.72 7.40 12.19
C ILE A 82 -7.01 6.94 10.76
N LEU A 83 -6.70 5.69 10.47
CA LEU A 83 -7.02 5.03 9.21
C LEU A 83 -8.36 4.33 9.38
N GLU A 84 -9.38 4.84 8.70
CA GLU A 84 -10.69 4.21 8.60
C GLU A 84 -10.78 3.52 7.25
N VAL A 85 -11.14 2.25 7.25
CA VAL A 85 -11.38 1.49 6.02
C VAL A 85 -12.80 0.96 6.07
N ASP A 86 -13.61 1.45 5.14
CA ASP A 86 -14.96 0.98 4.87
C ASP A 86 -15.02 0.22 3.53
N GLY A 87 -16.22 -0.17 3.11
CA GLY A 87 -16.41 -0.88 1.84
C GLY A 87 -16.02 -0.05 0.61
N MET A 88 -16.17 1.28 0.66
CA MET A 88 -15.81 2.17 -0.45
C MET A 88 -14.30 2.37 -0.53
N SER A 89 -13.63 2.61 0.60
CA SER A 89 -12.17 2.68 0.69
C SER A 89 -11.51 1.37 0.24
N PHE A 90 -12.08 0.22 0.62
CA PHE A 90 -11.62 -1.08 0.14
C PHE A 90 -11.74 -1.21 -1.37
N PHE A 91 -12.89 -0.84 -1.95
CA PHE A 91 -13.10 -0.91 -3.40
C PHE A 91 -12.11 -0.03 -4.16
N ILE A 92 -11.90 1.22 -3.72
CA ILE A 92 -10.91 2.14 -4.30
C ILE A 92 -9.50 1.56 -4.19
N ALA A 93 -9.13 1.02 -3.03
CA ALA A 93 -7.82 0.42 -2.81
C ALA A 93 -7.60 -0.80 -3.72
N LEU A 94 -8.60 -1.66 -3.87
CA LEU A 94 -8.54 -2.85 -4.73
C LEU A 94 -8.37 -2.44 -6.20
N ALA A 95 -9.27 -1.58 -6.70
CA ALA A 95 -9.20 -1.10 -8.08
C ALA A 95 -7.87 -0.42 -8.39
N SER A 96 -7.39 0.45 -7.49
CA SER A 96 -6.12 1.17 -7.66
C SER A 96 -4.93 0.21 -7.72
N VAL A 97 -4.85 -0.79 -6.83
CA VAL A 97 -3.76 -1.77 -6.86
C VAL A 97 -3.80 -2.61 -8.12
N SER A 98 -4.96 -3.11 -8.51
CA SER A 98 -5.07 -3.97 -9.70
C SER A 98 -4.69 -3.22 -10.98
N ILE A 99 -5.11 -1.95 -11.11
CA ILE A 99 -4.71 -1.09 -12.25
C ILE A 99 -3.19 -0.85 -12.23
N VAL A 100 -2.62 -0.51 -11.08
CA VAL A 100 -1.18 -0.25 -10.95
C VAL A 100 -0.36 -1.52 -11.17
N LEU A 101 -0.82 -2.68 -10.72
CA LEU A 101 -0.18 -3.97 -10.99
C LEU A 101 -0.20 -4.29 -12.49
N ALA A 102 -1.33 -4.13 -13.16
CA ALA A 102 -1.43 -4.31 -14.61
C ALA A 102 -0.49 -3.34 -15.36
N ALA A 103 -0.46 -2.07 -14.95
CA ALA A 103 0.46 -1.07 -15.50
C ALA A 103 1.93 -1.44 -15.25
N ALA A 104 2.27 -1.96 -14.07
CA ALA A 104 3.61 -2.41 -13.75
C ALA A 104 4.02 -3.61 -14.62
N ILE A 105 3.16 -4.61 -14.78
CA ILE A 105 3.39 -5.77 -15.67
C ILE A 105 3.63 -5.28 -17.09
N TYR A 106 2.76 -4.40 -17.61
CA TYR A 106 2.91 -3.83 -18.95
C TYR A 106 4.24 -3.07 -19.10
N SER A 107 4.59 -2.25 -18.11
CA SER A 107 5.81 -1.43 -18.13
C SER A 107 7.09 -2.27 -18.18
N VAL A 108 7.10 -3.48 -17.60
CA VAL A 108 8.29 -4.38 -17.65
C VAL A 108 8.68 -4.73 -19.08
N TRP A 109 7.70 -4.86 -19.97
CA TRP A 109 7.93 -5.17 -21.38
C TRP A 109 8.16 -3.91 -22.21
N PHE A 110 7.33 -2.89 -22.01
CA PHE A 110 7.34 -1.68 -22.82
C PHE A 110 8.53 -0.76 -22.50
N MET A 111 8.88 -0.60 -21.23
CA MET A 111 9.82 0.42 -20.79
C MET A 111 11.31 0.02 -20.90
N LYS A 112 11.63 -1.19 -21.39
CA LYS A 112 13.02 -1.69 -21.49
C LYS A 112 13.97 -0.78 -22.27
N LYS A 113 13.45 0.04 -23.18
CA LYS A 113 14.22 0.96 -24.04
C LYS A 113 14.59 2.28 -23.35
N TYR A 114 13.98 2.59 -22.19
CA TYR A 114 14.18 3.86 -21.50
C TYR A 114 15.23 3.74 -20.38
N ARG A 115 15.81 4.88 -19.99
CA ARG A 115 16.80 4.99 -18.91
C ARG A 115 16.12 5.41 -17.60
N ASN A 116 16.81 5.16 -16.48
CA ASN A 116 16.40 5.57 -15.12
C ASN A 116 15.04 5.01 -14.67
N LEU A 117 14.75 3.77 -15.06
CA LEU A 117 13.50 3.07 -14.73
C LEU A 117 13.29 2.90 -13.22
N GLU A 118 14.35 2.93 -12.41
CA GLU A 118 14.24 2.95 -10.95
C GLU A 118 13.45 4.15 -10.43
N ARG A 119 13.59 5.34 -11.03
CA ARG A 119 12.81 6.52 -10.64
C ARG A 119 11.36 6.36 -11.05
N TYR A 120 11.13 5.86 -12.26
CA TYR A 120 9.78 5.56 -12.76
C TYR A 120 9.02 4.61 -11.82
N TYR A 121 9.62 3.48 -11.45
CA TYR A 121 8.98 2.51 -10.56
C TYR A 121 8.80 3.05 -9.14
N SER A 122 9.74 3.86 -8.63
CA SER A 122 9.59 4.49 -7.32
C SER A 122 8.41 5.47 -7.31
N LEU A 123 8.28 6.29 -8.36
CA LEU A 123 7.15 7.22 -8.49
C LEU A 123 5.82 6.50 -8.68
N LEU A 124 5.81 5.39 -9.43
CA LEU A 124 4.62 4.55 -9.61
C LEU A 124 4.14 3.96 -8.28
N LEU A 125 5.06 3.51 -7.43
CA LEU A 125 4.74 3.02 -6.09
C LEU A 125 4.29 4.15 -5.15
N LEU A 126 4.92 5.32 -5.20
CA LEU A 126 4.51 6.49 -4.41
C LEU A 126 3.14 7.05 -4.83
N MET A 127 2.81 6.97 -6.11
CA MET A 127 1.48 7.30 -6.61
C MET A 127 0.45 6.34 -6.02
N LEU A 128 0.73 5.03 -6.04
CA LEU A 128 -0.17 4.04 -5.46
C LEU A 128 -0.40 4.26 -3.95
N THR A 129 0.64 4.63 -3.20
CA THR A 129 0.48 4.95 -1.77
C THR A 129 -0.42 6.16 -1.57
N GLY A 130 -0.22 7.23 -2.36
CA GLY A 130 -1.00 8.46 -2.22
C GLY A 130 -2.46 8.32 -2.68
N MET A 131 -2.75 7.48 -3.68
CA MET A 131 -4.11 7.27 -4.18
C MET A 131 -5.06 6.60 -3.18
N LYS A 132 -4.52 5.85 -2.21
CA LYS A 132 -5.32 5.12 -1.22
C LYS A 132 -5.57 5.90 0.06
N GLU A 133 -4.83 6.98 0.27
CA GLU A 133 -4.92 7.79 1.48
C GLU A 133 -5.93 8.90 1.24
N GLU A 134 -7.21 8.58 1.45
CA GLU A 134 -8.27 9.57 1.44
C GLU A 134 -8.30 10.27 2.81
N LYS A 135 -7.71 11.46 2.88
CA LYS A 135 -7.82 12.32 4.06
C LYS A 135 -9.26 12.82 4.20
N LYS A 136 -9.93 12.46 5.30
CA LYS A 136 -10.97 13.31 5.87
C LYS A 136 -10.33 14.36 6.79
#